data_AF-A0A096DNQ7-F1
#
_entry.id   AF-A0A096DNQ7-F1
#
_cell.length_a   1.000
_cell.length_b   1.000
_cell.length_c   1.000
_cell.angle_alpha   90.00
_cell.angle_beta   90.00
_cell.angle_gamma   90.00
#
_symmetry.space_group_name_H-M   'P 1'
#
loop_
_entity.id
_entity.type
_entity.pdbx_description
1 polymer ?
#
loop_
_entity_poly.entity_id
_entity_poly.type
_entity_poly.pdbx_seq_one_letter_code
_entity_poly.pdbx_strand_id
1 'polypeptide(L)'
;MVAEFCNKLQDVYIEGGSLTEAINEGVRQGYREGFLRKSVVKDPIIRENTRDNTPAIIHYDIVKGDKLKISFAPKGFGSENMSSLKMLKPSDGIEGIKKFVLDVVKSAGANPCPPIVVGVGIGGTMEKACILAKKALFRKLGEYSHIEHIEKLERELLDEINKTGIGPQGLGGNVTALSVNIEVFPTHIAGLPIAVNINCHAARHIEVEM
;
A
#
# COMPACT_ATOMS: atom_id res chain seq x y z
N MET A 1 -10.31 -3.98 -5.10
CA MET A 1 -10.39 -2.74 -4.32
C MET A 1 -9.57 -1.71 -5.07
N VAL A 2 -10.08 -0.49 -5.18
CA VAL A 2 -9.29 0.62 -5.67
C VAL A 2 -8.79 1.39 -4.45
N ALA A 3 -7.47 1.54 -4.34
CA ALA A 3 -6.87 2.48 -3.41
C ALA A 3 -6.45 3.70 -4.21
N GLU A 4 -6.97 4.86 -3.83
CA GLU A 4 -6.64 6.13 -4.46
C GLU A 4 -6.02 7.06 -3.43
N PHE A 5 -4.89 7.65 -3.80
CA PHE A 5 -4.34 8.79 -3.10
C PHE A 5 -4.61 10.03 -3.95
N CYS A 6 -5.42 10.91 -3.41
CA CYS A 6 -5.69 12.20 -4.00
C CYS A 6 -4.89 13.24 -3.22
N ASN A 7 -3.80 13.72 -3.81
CA ASN A 7 -3.11 14.90 -3.31
C ASN A 7 -3.83 16.11 -3.89
N LYS A 8 -4.75 16.69 -3.12
CA LYS A 8 -5.43 17.93 -3.49
C LYS A 8 -4.53 19.09 -3.07
N LEU A 9 -3.99 19.84 -4.03
CA LEU A 9 -3.23 21.01 -3.65
C LEU A 9 -4.19 22.13 -3.19
N GLN A 10 -3.78 22.88 -2.16
CA GLN A 10 -4.62 23.79 -1.37
C GLN A 10 -5.36 24.84 -2.22
N ASP A 11 -4.79 25.22 -3.36
CA ASP A 11 -5.34 26.25 -4.25
C ASP A 11 -6.24 25.67 -5.36
N VAL A 12 -6.51 24.36 -5.35
CA VAL A 12 -7.43 23.71 -6.30
C VAL A 12 -8.87 23.79 -5.81
N TYR A 13 -9.71 24.44 -6.59
CA TYR A 13 -11.16 24.47 -6.41
C TYR A 13 -11.83 23.41 -7.30
N ILE A 14 -12.68 22.57 -6.71
CA ILE A 14 -13.43 21.54 -7.44
C ILE A 14 -14.84 22.05 -7.67
N GLU A 15 -15.24 22.15 -8.93
CA GLU A 15 -16.59 22.59 -9.36
C GLU A 15 -17.43 21.40 -9.84
N GLY A 16 -18.75 21.59 -9.95
CA GLY A 16 -19.65 20.61 -10.56
C GLY A 16 -20.01 19.39 -9.71
N GLY A 17 -19.54 19.31 -8.46
CA GLY A 17 -19.93 18.26 -7.51
C GLY A 17 -18.82 17.83 -6.55
N SER A 18 -18.97 16.64 -5.97
CA SER A 18 -17.98 16.05 -5.08
C SER A 18 -16.90 15.30 -5.85
N LEU A 19 -15.63 15.54 -5.52
CA LEU A 19 -14.51 14.76 -6.06
C LEU A 19 -14.64 13.26 -5.77
N THR A 20 -15.17 12.90 -4.59
CA THR A 20 -15.46 11.50 -4.22
C THR A 20 -16.46 10.86 -5.18
N GLU A 21 -17.51 11.58 -5.57
CA GLU A 21 -18.54 11.06 -6.49
C GLU A 21 -17.96 10.90 -7.89
N ALA A 22 -17.20 11.89 -8.37
CA ALA A 22 -16.52 11.83 -9.66
C ALA A 22 -15.54 10.64 -9.74
N ILE A 23 -14.75 10.41 -8.69
CA ILE A 23 -13.87 9.24 -8.57
C ILE A 23 -14.66 7.93 -8.65
N ASN A 24 -15.72 7.79 -7.84
CA ASN A 24 -16.51 6.56 -7.82
C ASN A 24 -17.21 6.29 -9.16
N GLU A 25 -17.65 7.35 -9.85
CA GLU A 25 -18.21 7.23 -11.18
C GLU A 25 -17.15 6.80 -12.21
N GLY A 26 -15.94 7.35 -12.14
CA GLY A 26 -14.81 6.89 -12.95
C GLY A 26 -14.48 5.41 -12.72
N VAL A 27 -14.49 4.95 -11.46
CA VAL A 27 -14.31 3.53 -11.12
C VAL A 27 -15.45 2.68 -11.70
N ARG A 28 -16.70 3.09 -11.55
CA ARG A 28 -17.87 2.38 -12.09
C ARG A 28 -17.77 2.21 -13.61
N GLN A 29 -17.43 3.29 -14.32
CA GLN A 29 -17.25 3.27 -15.78
C GLN A 29 -16.08 2.36 -16.17
N GLY A 30 -14.91 2.53 -15.54
CA GLY A 30 -13.73 1.71 -15.82
C GLY A 30 -13.96 0.21 -15.59
N TYR A 31 -14.71 -0.16 -14.55
CA TYR A 31 -15.05 -1.57 -14.31
C TYR A 31 -16.09 -2.13 -15.28
N ARG A 32 -17.02 -1.30 -15.77
CA ARG A 32 -18.01 -1.69 -16.78
C ARG A 32 -17.36 -1.85 -18.16
N GLU A 33 -16.63 -0.84 -18.59
CA GLU A 33 -16.07 -0.72 -19.94
C GLU A 33 -14.80 -1.55 -20.11
N GLY A 34 -14.01 -1.70 -19.04
CA GLY A 34 -12.85 -2.58 -19.01
C GLY A 34 -13.15 -4.06 -18.79
N PHE A 35 -14.44 -4.46 -18.76
CA PHE A 35 -14.89 -5.84 -18.50
C PHE A 35 -14.26 -6.46 -17.23
N LEU A 36 -14.06 -5.65 -16.19
CA LEU A 36 -13.38 -6.06 -14.96
C LEU A 36 -14.33 -6.75 -13.97
N ARG A 37 -13.76 -7.57 -13.07
CA ARG A 37 -14.53 -8.28 -12.05
C ARG A 37 -14.95 -7.36 -10.90
N LYS A 38 -16.27 -7.18 -10.72
CA LYS A 38 -16.85 -6.44 -9.59
C LYS A 38 -16.79 -7.25 -8.30
N SER A 39 -15.93 -6.84 -7.38
CA SER A 39 -15.49 -7.64 -6.23
C SER A 39 -15.78 -6.97 -4.88
N VAL A 40 -16.57 -5.90 -4.85
CA VAL A 40 -16.95 -5.19 -3.61
C VAL A 40 -18.34 -5.64 -3.17
N VAL A 41 -18.50 -5.80 -1.85
CA VAL A 41 -19.78 -6.08 -1.20
C VAL A 41 -20.29 -4.83 -0.49
N LYS A 42 -21.60 -4.62 -0.50
CA LYS A 42 -22.29 -3.47 0.12
C LYS A 42 -22.16 -3.49 1.63
N ASP A 43 -22.22 -4.69 2.20
CA ASP A 43 -22.16 -4.94 3.63
C ASP A 43 -21.20 -6.12 3.89
N PRO A 44 -20.24 -6.01 4.83
CA PRO A 44 -19.26 -7.06 5.06
C PRO A 44 -19.84 -8.34 5.69
N ILE A 45 -21.02 -8.28 6.31
CA ILE A 45 -21.71 -9.38 7.00
C ILE A 45 -22.72 -10.05 6.04
N ILE A 46 -23.59 -9.27 5.39
CA ILE A 46 -24.62 -9.77 4.45
C ILE A 46 -24.00 -10.12 3.09
N ARG A 47 -22.90 -9.44 2.71
CA ARG A 47 -22.05 -9.75 1.55
C ARG A 47 -22.72 -9.69 0.19
N GLU A 48 -23.78 -8.90 0.03
CA GLU A 48 -24.36 -8.63 -1.29
C GLU A 48 -23.38 -7.81 -2.15
N ASN A 49 -23.13 -8.24 -3.39
CA ASN A 49 -22.21 -7.55 -4.31
C ASN A 49 -22.79 -6.20 -4.79
N THR A 50 -21.94 -5.18 -4.91
CA THR A 50 -22.36 -3.83 -5.38
C THR A 50 -22.62 -3.78 -6.88
N ARG A 51 -22.13 -4.77 -7.64
CA ARG A 51 -22.22 -4.94 -9.10
C ARG A 51 -21.52 -3.85 -9.92
N ASP A 52 -20.78 -2.97 -9.27
CA ASP A 52 -20.04 -1.86 -9.88
C ASP A 52 -18.61 -1.69 -9.33
N ASN A 53 -18.23 -2.47 -8.30
CA ASN A 53 -16.93 -2.39 -7.61
C ASN A 53 -16.66 -1.07 -6.87
N THR A 54 -17.70 -0.28 -6.60
CA THR A 54 -17.68 0.91 -5.73
C THR A 54 -18.21 0.56 -4.34
N PRO A 55 -17.87 1.30 -3.27
CA PRO A 55 -17.02 2.49 -3.28
C PRO A 55 -15.52 2.19 -3.41
N ALA A 56 -14.77 3.14 -3.96
CA ALA A 56 -13.32 3.18 -3.87
C ALA A 56 -12.87 3.56 -2.44
N ILE A 57 -11.66 3.13 -2.06
CA ILE A 57 -11.01 3.59 -0.83
C ILE A 57 -10.14 4.79 -1.19
N ILE A 58 -10.57 5.97 -0.75
CA ILE A 58 -9.95 7.25 -1.14
C ILE A 58 -9.27 7.87 0.07
N HIS A 59 -7.99 8.18 -0.08
CA HIS A 59 -7.22 8.95 0.87
C HIS A 59 -6.96 10.34 0.29
N TYR A 60 -7.49 11.36 0.95
CA TYR A 60 -7.22 12.75 0.62
C TYR A 60 -6.02 13.25 1.42
N ASP A 61 -5.03 13.80 0.73
CA ASP A 61 -3.91 14.52 1.32
C ASP A 61 -3.95 15.96 0.80
N ILE A 62 -4.03 16.94 1.68
CA ILE A 62 -4.05 18.36 1.28
C ILE A 62 -2.63 18.89 1.39
N VAL A 63 -2.08 19.31 0.26
CA VAL A 63 -0.68 19.75 0.11
C VAL A 63 -0.61 21.15 -0.49
N LYS A 64 0.53 21.84 -0.42
CA LYS A 64 0.66 23.20 -1.00
C LYS A 64 0.88 23.16 -2.51
N GLY A 65 0.14 23.97 -3.27
CA GLY A 65 0.29 24.14 -4.72
C GLY A 65 -1.05 24.32 -5.44
N ASP A 66 -1.04 24.20 -6.77
CA ASP A 66 -2.14 24.56 -7.68
C ASP A 66 -2.61 23.43 -8.62
N LYS A 67 -2.12 22.19 -8.41
CA LYS A 67 -2.47 21.01 -9.22
C LYS A 67 -3.22 19.92 -8.45
N LEU A 68 -3.90 19.04 -9.16
CA LEU A 68 -4.53 17.85 -8.60
C LEU A 68 -3.75 16.61 -9.03
N LYS A 69 -3.15 15.90 -8.08
CA LYS A 69 -2.50 14.61 -8.37
C LYS A 69 -3.35 13.46 -7.84
N ILE A 70 -3.72 12.55 -8.73
CA ILE A 70 -4.46 11.33 -8.41
C ILE A 70 -3.56 10.13 -8.70
N SER A 71 -3.24 9.38 -7.66
CA SER A 71 -2.55 8.09 -7.77
C SER A 71 -3.57 6.98 -7.57
N PHE A 72 -3.78 6.17 -8.60
CA PHE A 72 -4.78 5.11 -8.65
C PHE A 72 -4.10 3.74 -8.66
N ALA A 73 -4.56 2.81 -7.81
CA ALA A 73 -4.11 1.42 -7.84
C ALA A 73 -5.26 0.41 -7.65
N PRO A 74 -5.56 -0.46 -8.64
CA PRO A 74 -6.45 -1.59 -8.46
C PRO A 74 -5.70 -2.69 -7.72
N LYS A 75 -5.98 -2.81 -6.42
CA LYS A 75 -5.34 -3.79 -5.55
C LYS A 75 -6.17 -5.06 -5.39
N GLY A 76 -5.48 -6.20 -5.49
CA GLY A 76 -6.02 -7.51 -5.19
C GLY A 76 -6.18 -7.71 -3.69
N PHE A 77 -7.33 -8.24 -3.26
CA PHE A 77 -7.60 -8.44 -1.83
C PHE A 77 -6.80 -9.61 -1.22
N GLY A 78 -6.35 -10.56 -2.06
CA GLY A 78 -5.49 -11.66 -1.61
C GLY A 78 -4.18 -11.18 -0.99
N SER A 79 -3.51 -10.20 -1.61
CA SER A 79 -2.31 -9.58 -1.03
C SER A 79 -2.64 -8.62 0.12
N GLU A 80 -3.81 -7.96 0.08
CA GLU A 80 -4.27 -7.14 1.21
C GLU A 80 -4.40 -7.98 2.50
N ASN A 81 -4.97 -9.18 2.41
CA ASN A 81 -5.12 -10.09 3.54
C ASN A 81 -3.81 -10.55 4.17
N MET A 82 -2.69 -10.40 3.46
CA MET A 82 -1.34 -10.75 3.94
C MET A 82 -0.61 -9.55 4.57
N SER A 83 -1.29 -8.42 4.72
CA SER A 83 -0.77 -7.22 5.35
C SER A 83 -0.98 -7.27 6.87
N SER A 84 -0.13 -6.60 7.64
CA SER A 84 -0.19 -6.64 9.10
C SER A 84 0.23 -5.31 9.72
N LEU A 85 -0.20 -5.09 10.95
CA LEU A 85 0.04 -3.90 11.76
C LEU A 85 0.47 -4.35 13.15
N LYS A 86 1.45 -3.65 13.72
CA LYS A 86 1.93 -3.89 15.08
C LYS A 86 2.34 -2.59 15.76
N MET A 87 2.09 -2.52 17.06
CA MET A 87 2.59 -1.45 17.92
C MET A 87 3.85 -1.97 18.60
N LEU A 88 5.03 -1.67 18.04
CA LEU A 88 6.29 -2.02 18.66
C LEU A 88 6.59 -1.09 19.84
N LYS A 89 7.46 -1.57 20.74
CA LYS A 89 8.06 -0.72 21.76
C LYS A 89 9.22 0.06 21.12
N PRO A 90 9.47 1.30 21.53
CA PRO A 90 10.66 2.04 21.09
C PRO A 90 11.97 1.27 21.33
N SER A 91 12.03 0.47 22.41
CA SER A 91 13.16 -0.40 22.74
C SER A 91 13.40 -1.55 21.76
N ASP A 92 12.39 -1.92 20.95
CA ASP A 92 12.55 -2.98 19.95
C ASP A 92 13.44 -2.48 18.78
N GLY A 93 13.45 -1.17 18.53
CA GLY A 93 14.35 -0.52 17.58
C GLY A 93 14.31 -1.11 16.16
N ILE A 94 15.44 -0.99 15.46
CA ILE A 94 15.59 -1.46 14.07
C ILE A 94 15.44 -2.98 13.97
N GLU A 95 15.99 -3.73 14.93
CA GLU A 95 15.89 -5.20 14.93
C GLU A 95 14.45 -5.69 15.07
N GLY A 96 13.65 -5.02 15.90
CA GLY A 96 12.22 -5.29 16.02
C GLY A 96 11.45 -5.00 14.73
N ILE A 97 11.80 -3.91 14.04
CA ILE A 97 11.24 -3.55 12.73
C ILE A 97 11.56 -4.65 11.71
N LYS A 98 12.84 -5.01 11.57
CA LYS A 98 13.29 -6.04 10.62
C LYS A 98 12.60 -7.37 10.85
N LYS A 99 12.62 -7.81 12.11
CA LYS A 99 11.95 -9.05 12.52
C LYS A 99 10.47 -9.03 12.15
N PHE A 100 9.76 -7.94 12.47
CA PHE A 100 8.33 -7.85 12.14
C PHE A 100 8.06 -7.93 10.64
N VAL A 101 8.82 -7.21 9.81
CA VAL A 101 8.67 -7.26 8.34
C VAL A 101 8.92 -8.67 7.82
N LEU A 102 9.99 -9.33 8.27
CA LEU A 102 10.30 -10.70 7.88
C LEU A 102 9.24 -11.70 8.33
N ASP A 103 8.74 -11.57 9.55
CA ASP A 103 7.69 -12.45 10.08
C ASP A 103 6.42 -12.33 9.23
N VAL A 104 6.02 -11.11 8.85
CA VAL A 104 4.85 -10.89 7.97
C VAL A 104 5.05 -11.55 6.60
N VAL A 105 6.21 -11.38 5.97
CA VAL A 105 6.49 -11.98 4.65
C VAL A 105 6.55 -13.51 4.72
N LYS A 106 7.18 -14.07 5.76
CA LYS A 106 7.24 -15.52 5.97
C LYS A 106 5.86 -16.11 6.23
N SER A 107 5.04 -15.45 7.05
CA SER A 107 3.66 -15.86 7.31
C SER A 107 2.79 -15.77 6.05
N ALA A 108 3.03 -14.79 5.19
CA ALA A 108 2.33 -14.66 3.91
C ALA A 108 2.66 -15.80 2.94
N GLY A 109 3.93 -16.23 2.89
CA GLY A 109 4.38 -17.34 2.04
C GLY A 109 4.01 -17.17 0.57
N ALA A 110 3.39 -18.20 -0.01
CA ALA A 110 2.95 -18.21 -1.41
C ALA A 110 1.65 -17.41 -1.67
N ASN A 111 0.88 -17.09 -0.62
CA ASN A 111 -0.48 -16.55 -0.75
C ASN A 111 -0.60 -15.24 -1.55
N PRO A 112 0.32 -14.26 -1.42
CA PRO A 112 0.24 -13.02 -2.19
C PRO A 112 0.84 -13.17 -3.61
N CYS A 113 0.98 -14.39 -4.14
CA CYS A 113 1.50 -14.67 -5.48
C CYS A 113 2.85 -13.97 -5.74
N PRO A 114 3.91 -14.30 -4.97
CA PRO A 114 5.23 -13.69 -5.16
C PRO A 114 5.75 -13.87 -6.60
N PRO A 115 6.61 -12.98 -7.09
CA PRO A 115 7.37 -12.01 -6.29
C PRO A 115 6.55 -10.76 -5.92
N ILE A 116 6.69 -10.33 -4.67
CA ILE A 116 5.88 -9.25 -4.07
C ILE A 116 6.60 -7.89 -4.05
N VAL A 117 5.84 -6.82 -3.87
CA VAL A 117 6.36 -5.52 -3.42
C VAL A 117 5.90 -5.30 -1.99
N VAL A 118 6.83 -4.97 -1.09
CA VAL A 118 6.56 -4.78 0.33
C VAL A 118 6.56 -3.29 0.65
N GLY A 119 5.40 -2.75 1.01
CA GLY A 119 5.28 -1.38 1.52
C GLY A 119 5.30 -1.40 3.04
N VAL A 120 6.10 -0.55 3.65
CA VAL A 120 6.23 -0.46 5.11
C VAL A 120 6.00 0.98 5.55
N GLY A 121 5.15 1.16 6.55
CA GLY A 121 4.88 2.46 7.16
C GLY A 121 5.32 2.44 8.62
N ILE A 122 6.16 3.39 9.04
CA ILE A 122 6.72 3.43 10.39
C ILE A 122 6.43 4.80 11.03
N GLY A 123 5.91 4.79 12.25
CA GLY A 123 5.59 5.97 13.02
C GLY A 123 4.16 6.49 12.82
N GLY A 124 3.92 7.73 13.26
CA GLY A 124 2.56 8.29 13.39
C GLY A 124 1.74 7.59 14.48
N THR A 125 0.53 7.22 14.12
CA THR A 125 -0.43 6.44 14.90
C THR A 125 -0.74 5.15 14.16
N MET A 126 -1.56 4.28 14.76
CA MET A 126 -1.97 3.00 14.20
C MET A 126 -2.45 3.12 12.74
N GLU A 127 -3.38 4.03 12.49
CA GLU A 127 -3.98 4.30 11.19
C GLU A 127 -3.01 4.98 10.22
N LYS A 128 -2.17 5.91 10.72
CA LYS A 128 -1.19 6.61 9.87
C LYS A 128 -0.14 5.64 9.34
N ALA A 129 0.34 4.70 10.16
CA ALA A 129 1.27 3.66 9.74
C ALA A 129 0.70 2.82 8.58
N CYS A 130 -0.57 2.41 8.66
CA CYS A 130 -1.25 1.68 7.59
C CYS A 130 -1.34 2.50 6.29
N ILE A 131 -1.68 3.79 6.38
CA ILE A 131 -1.74 4.69 5.22
C ILE A 131 -0.35 4.86 4.58
N LEU A 132 0.69 5.04 5.39
CA LEU A 132 2.08 5.14 4.91
C LEU A 132 2.54 3.86 4.21
N ALA A 133 2.28 2.70 4.80
CA ALA A 133 2.60 1.40 4.19
C ALA A 133 1.92 1.23 2.84
N LYS A 134 0.66 1.68 2.72
CA LYS A 134 -0.10 1.67 1.47
C LYS A 134 0.48 2.66 0.45
N LYS A 135 0.87 3.87 0.88
CA LYS A 135 1.50 4.90 0.03
C LYS A 135 2.85 4.43 -0.51
N ALA A 136 3.63 3.71 0.30
CA ALA A 136 4.93 3.16 -0.10
C ALA A 136 4.85 2.23 -1.33
N LEU A 137 3.70 1.59 -1.56
CA LEU A 137 3.48 0.71 -2.71
C LEU A 137 3.34 1.43 -4.06
N PHE A 138 3.21 2.76 -4.06
CA PHE A 138 3.15 3.57 -5.28
C PHE A 138 4.52 4.01 -5.78
N ARG A 139 5.58 3.83 -4.99
CA ARG A 139 6.95 4.15 -5.38
C ARG A 139 7.41 3.18 -6.49
N LYS A 140 8.08 3.71 -7.52
CA LYS A 140 8.46 2.90 -8.69
C LYS A 140 9.50 1.85 -8.29
N LEU A 141 9.47 0.71 -8.96
CA LEU A 141 10.47 -0.34 -8.76
C LEU A 141 11.87 0.20 -9.07
N GLY A 142 12.81 -0.08 -8.18
CA GLY A 142 14.21 0.39 -8.29
C GLY A 142 14.46 1.79 -7.74
N GLU A 143 13.43 2.52 -7.33
CA GLU A 143 13.58 3.75 -6.55
C GLU A 143 13.71 3.43 -5.06
N TYR A 144 14.62 4.12 -4.38
CA TYR A 144 14.86 3.99 -2.94
C TYR A 144 14.53 5.29 -2.22
N SER A 145 14.39 5.22 -0.90
CA SER A 145 14.20 6.41 -0.07
C SER A 145 15.33 7.42 -0.24
N HIS A 146 15.00 8.72 -0.24
CA HIS A 146 16.01 9.79 -0.22
C HIS A 146 16.68 9.95 1.16
N ILE A 147 16.17 9.25 2.18
CA ILE A 147 16.73 9.26 3.53
C ILE A 147 17.70 8.08 3.64
N GLU A 148 19.00 8.37 3.75
CA GLU A 148 20.09 7.39 3.67
C GLU A 148 19.90 6.16 4.60
N HIS A 149 19.55 6.39 5.86
CA HIS A 149 19.37 5.28 6.81
C HIS A 149 18.12 4.43 6.50
N ILE A 150 17.13 5.00 5.81
CA ILE A 150 15.94 4.27 5.37
C ILE A 150 16.23 3.49 4.09
N GLU A 151 16.95 4.07 3.12
CA GLU A 151 17.42 3.35 1.93
C GLU A 151 18.24 2.11 2.33
N LYS A 152 19.17 2.27 3.28
CA LYS A 152 19.96 1.15 3.78
C LYS A 152 19.08 0.05 4.34
N LEU A 153 18.05 0.40 5.13
CA LEU A 153 17.12 -0.55 5.71
C LEU A 153 16.24 -1.24 4.64
N GLU A 154 15.81 -0.52 3.60
CA GLU A 154 15.09 -1.08 2.45
C GLU A 154 15.91 -2.17 1.74
N ARG A 155 17.19 -1.88 1.48
CA ARG A 155 18.12 -2.81 0.84
C ARG A 155 18.38 -4.05 1.69
N GLU A 156 18.64 -3.85 2.98
CA GLU A 156 18.87 -4.94 3.93
C GLU A 156 17.64 -5.85 4.04
N LEU A 157 16.44 -5.28 4.18
CA LEU A 157 15.20 -6.04 4.22
C LEU A 157 14.93 -6.82 2.93
N LEU A 158 15.17 -6.21 1.76
CA LEU A 158 14.99 -6.88 0.48
C LEU A 158 15.89 -8.11 0.35
N ASP A 159 17.16 -7.97 0.73
CA ASP A 159 18.13 -9.07 0.74
C ASP A 159 17.72 -10.17 1.74
N GLU A 160 17.36 -9.80 2.98
CA GLU A 160 16.89 -10.76 4.00
C GLU A 160 15.61 -11.48 3.57
N ILE A 161 14.65 -10.79 2.94
CA ILE A 161 13.44 -11.39 2.38
C ILE A 161 13.77 -12.38 1.27
N ASN A 162 14.67 -12.04 0.36
CA ASN A 162 15.04 -12.92 -0.75
C ASN A 162 15.85 -14.14 -0.29
N LYS A 163 16.55 -14.04 0.84
CA LYS A 163 17.19 -15.17 1.53
C LYS A 163 16.21 -16.12 2.23
N THR A 164 14.93 -15.79 2.35
CA THR A 164 13.93 -16.70 2.96
C THR A 164 13.69 -17.97 2.14
N GLY A 165 14.02 -17.97 0.85
CA GLY A 165 13.86 -19.13 -0.02
C GLY A 165 12.41 -19.41 -0.46
N ILE A 166 11.45 -18.53 -0.16
CA ILE A 166 10.04 -18.70 -0.59
C ILE A 166 9.95 -18.69 -2.13
N GLY A 167 10.56 -17.68 -2.76
CA GLY A 167 10.69 -17.56 -4.21
C GLY A 167 9.38 -17.33 -4.97
N PRO A 168 9.43 -17.29 -6.31
CA PRO A 168 8.27 -17.02 -7.15
C PRO A 168 7.15 -18.06 -6.96
N GLN A 169 5.92 -17.59 -6.77
CA GLN A 169 4.73 -18.40 -6.46
C GLN A 169 4.89 -19.32 -5.23
N GLY A 170 5.92 -19.14 -4.40
CA GLY A 170 6.22 -20.03 -3.27
C GLY A 170 6.82 -21.38 -3.67
N LEU A 171 7.37 -21.50 -4.87
CA LEU A 171 7.96 -22.74 -5.40
C LEU A 171 9.46 -22.88 -5.09
N GLY A 172 9.99 -22.04 -4.20
CA GLY A 172 11.42 -21.96 -3.94
C GLY A 172 12.12 -20.95 -4.86
N GLY A 173 13.34 -20.56 -4.48
CA GLY A 173 14.20 -19.68 -5.27
C GLY A 173 14.70 -18.48 -4.46
N ASN A 174 15.29 -17.51 -5.17
CA ASN A 174 15.98 -16.36 -4.58
C ASN A 174 15.27 -15.02 -4.82
N VAL A 175 14.05 -15.03 -5.36
CA VAL A 175 13.26 -13.82 -5.62
C VAL A 175 11.87 -13.97 -5.01
N THR A 176 11.77 -13.66 -3.72
CA THR A 176 10.50 -13.58 -2.98
C THR A 176 9.88 -12.19 -3.15
N ALA A 177 10.70 -11.13 -3.12
CA ALA A 177 10.26 -9.75 -3.28
C ALA A 177 11.10 -9.02 -4.35
N LEU A 178 10.45 -8.09 -5.06
CA LEU A 178 11.07 -7.21 -6.05
C LEU A 178 11.55 -5.90 -5.43
N SER A 179 10.84 -5.39 -4.42
CA SER A 179 11.20 -4.15 -3.71
C SER A 179 10.64 -4.14 -2.29
N VAL A 180 11.33 -3.41 -1.42
CA VAL A 180 10.86 -3.00 -0.10
C VAL A 180 10.91 -1.48 -0.07
N ASN A 181 9.77 -0.84 0.18
CA ASN A 181 9.65 0.61 0.20
C ASN A 181 9.16 1.02 1.59
N ILE A 182 9.88 1.92 2.25
CA ILE A 182 9.59 2.39 3.61
C ILE A 182 9.20 3.87 3.55
N GLU A 183 8.07 4.19 4.19
CA GLU A 183 7.64 5.56 4.47
C GLU A 183 7.64 5.78 5.99
N VAL A 184 8.19 6.90 6.44
CA VAL A 184 8.31 7.24 7.87
C VAL A 184 7.53 8.50 8.23
N PHE A 185 7.06 8.59 9.46
CA PHE A 185 6.41 9.80 9.99
C PHE A 185 6.75 9.98 11.48
N PRO A 186 6.78 11.24 11.99
CA PRO A 186 6.96 11.49 13.42
C PRO A 186 5.98 10.68 14.28
N THR A 187 6.43 10.21 15.44
CA THR A 187 5.62 9.40 16.36
C THR A 187 5.80 9.89 17.79
N HIS A 188 4.85 9.56 18.66
CA HIS A 188 4.97 9.81 20.08
C HIS A 188 6.10 8.94 20.67
N ILE A 189 6.92 9.50 21.58
CA ILE A 189 8.11 8.84 22.15
C ILE A 189 7.82 7.48 22.79
N ALA A 190 6.60 7.27 23.28
CA ALA A 190 6.18 6.01 23.91
C ALA A 190 5.83 4.89 22.93
N GLY A 191 5.76 5.15 21.62
CA GLY A 191 5.26 4.17 20.64
C GLY A 191 6.08 4.12 19.35
N LEU A 192 6.15 2.91 18.79
CA LEU A 192 6.71 2.66 17.46
C LEU A 192 5.68 1.90 16.60
N PRO A 193 4.63 2.58 16.09
CA PRO A 193 3.67 1.96 15.18
C PRO A 193 4.36 1.54 13.89
N ILE A 194 4.03 0.35 13.40
CA ILE A 194 4.54 -0.17 12.13
C ILE A 194 3.46 -0.97 11.41
N ALA A 195 3.30 -0.74 10.11
CA ALA A 195 2.46 -1.55 9.25
C ALA A 195 3.23 -2.05 8.03
N VAL A 196 2.89 -3.24 7.57
CA VAL A 196 3.39 -3.85 6.34
C VAL A 196 2.19 -4.08 5.42
N ASN A 197 2.22 -3.51 4.22
CA ASN A 197 1.22 -3.74 3.18
C ASN A 197 1.87 -4.50 2.01
N ILE A 198 1.35 -5.68 1.68
CA ILE A 198 1.90 -6.53 0.61
C ILE A 198 1.17 -6.27 -0.70
N ASN A 199 1.91 -6.03 -1.78
CA ASN A 199 1.41 -6.06 -3.15
C ASN A 199 1.86 -7.34 -3.87
N CYS A 200 0.93 -8.02 -4.53
CA CYS A 200 1.26 -9.18 -5.37
C CYS A 200 1.96 -8.76 -6.67
N HIS A 201 2.35 -9.75 -7.49
CA HIS A 201 2.90 -9.50 -8.83
C HIS A 201 1.99 -8.66 -9.73
N ALA A 202 0.67 -8.63 -9.48
CA ALA A 202 -0.27 -7.72 -10.16
C ALA A 202 -0.21 -6.29 -9.58
N ALA A 203 1.00 -5.78 -9.39
CA ALA A 203 1.28 -4.43 -8.95
C ALA A 203 0.92 -3.45 -10.08
N ARG A 204 -0.25 -2.82 -9.96
CA ARG A 204 -0.82 -1.92 -10.95
C ARG A 204 -1.04 -0.58 -10.28
N HIS A 205 -0.43 0.47 -10.79
CA HIS A 205 -0.70 1.83 -10.38
C HIS A 205 -0.47 2.80 -11.53
N ILE A 206 -1.20 3.90 -11.54
CA ILE A 206 -1.00 5.04 -12.44
C ILE A 206 -1.10 6.31 -11.63
N GLU A 207 -0.33 7.31 -12.01
CA GLU A 207 -0.43 8.66 -11.45
C GLU A 207 -0.79 9.61 -12.58
N VAL A 208 -1.77 10.47 -12.32
CA VAL A 208 -2.18 11.54 -13.22
C VAL A 208 -2.10 12.85 -12.46
N GLU A 209 -1.58 13.87 -13.11
CA GLU A 209 -1.51 15.24 -12.60
C GLU A 209 -2.31 16.14 -13.55
N MET A 210 -3.14 17.01 -12.97
CA MET A 210 -4.02 17.94 -13.67
C MET A 210 -3.82 19.36 -13.12
#